data_AF-A0A1W6JXJ2-F1
#
_entry.id   AF-A0A1W6JXJ2-F1
#
_cell.length_a   1.000
_cell.length_b   1.000
_cell.length_c   1.000
_cell.angle_alpha   90.00
_cell.angle_beta   90.00
_cell.angle_gamma   90.00
#
_symmetry.space_group_name_H-M   'P 1'
#
loop_
_entity.id
_entity.type
_entity.pdbx_description
1 polymer ?
#
loop_
_entity_poly.entity_id
_entity_poly.type
_entity_poly.pdbx_seq_one_letter_code
_entity_poly.pdbx_strand_id
1 'polypeptide(L)'
;MGYKKLFTKALILILSKNVSLEKAFDSSFKLYGKGNRKILFEEFKKFIIKYLYSRNVYPGYSINQIYNLEVKNIDPEFTIPVWAYYRLYPLLGREGLKGIYNRKKWIRVNTLKSDLNQIVTSLREKGYTLIPTEIPYLFELNSDNSITKTKEFEEGYIILQDKASILSILFLDPKPNERILEIGSAPGIKTSLIQQITKNRSYVVAIDVSTKRVLMQKQLMKKLEVNNVDLIISDGLHLPIRKADKIFIDAPCSNSGTINVDPSVFIRLAKKDIIKLSRLQKGILREASKLKTIVVYTTCSLFPEEGEKVIEDFEKYLIKIPNKGHEGYKKSKVWLRVYRTYPHKDFSEGFFIAKLDFSNFQE
;
A
#
# COMPACT_ATOMS: atom_id res chain seq x y z
N MET A 1 -15.81 19.02 -26.96
CA MET A 1 -15.75 19.75 -25.66
C MET A 1 -15.36 18.74 -24.58
N GLY A 2 -14.07 18.42 -24.51
CA GLY A 2 -13.53 17.28 -23.75
C GLY A 2 -13.76 17.39 -22.25
N TYR A 3 -13.48 16.31 -21.51
CA TYR A 3 -13.78 16.05 -20.10
C TYR A 3 -13.22 17.05 -19.05
N LYS A 4 -12.91 18.28 -19.45
CA LYS A 4 -12.39 19.39 -18.65
C LYS A 4 -13.23 19.66 -17.39
N LYS A 5 -14.57 19.74 -17.48
CA LYS A 5 -15.41 19.96 -16.28
C LYS A 5 -15.25 18.82 -15.27
N LEU A 6 -15.23 17.58 -15.75
CA LEU A 6 -15.00 16.37 -14.95
C LEU A 6 -13.63 16.42 -14.25
N PHE A 7 -12.55 16.66 -15.00
CA PHE A 7 -11.19 16.63 -14.46
C PHE A 7 -10.91 17.81 -13.53
N THR A 8 -11.38 19.01 -13.87
CA THR A 8 -11.22 20.20 -13.01
C THR A 8 -11.93 20.00 -11.68
N LYS A 9 -13.19 19.52 -11.67
CA LYS A 9 -13.91 19.27 -10.42
C LYS A 9 -13.23 18.19 -9.58
N ALA A 10 -12.75 17.10 -10.21
CA ALA A 10 -12.02 16.05 -9.50
C ALA A 10 -10.72 16.58 -8.89
N LEU A 11 -9.93 17.38 -9.63
CA LEU A 11 -8.72 18.02 -9.11
C LEU A 11 -9.02 18.96 -7.94
N ILE A 12 -10.08 19.78 -8.02
CA ILE A 12 -10.50 20.65 -6.91
C ILE A 12 -10.83 19.83 -5.67
N LEU A 13 -11.50 18.68 -5.81
CA LEU A 13 -11.78 17.81 -4.66
C LEU A 13 -10.50 17.29 -4.02
N ILE A 14 -9.50 16.88 -4.80
CA ILE A 14 -8.18 16.46 -4.29
C ILE A 14 -7.53 17.62 -3.51
N LEU A 15 -7.48 18.81 -4.11
CA LEU A 15 -6.83 20.00 -3.53
C LEU A 15 -7.52 20.50 -2.25
N SER A 16 -8.85 20.50 -2.21
CA SER A 16 -9.63 21.17 -1.16
C SER A 16 -10.19 20.24 -0.08
N LYS A 17 -10.37 18.95 -0.38
CA LYS A 17 -11.02 17.98 0.52
C LYS A 17 -10.11 16.81 0.91
N ASN A 18 -8.85 16.81 0.47
CA ASN A 18 -7.87 15.76 0.80
C ASN A 18 -8.38 14.33 0.51
N VAL A 19 -9.12 14.17 -0.60
CA VAL A 19 -9.66 12.87 -1.01
C VAL A 19 -8.73 12.16 -2.01
N SER A 20 -8.67 10.83 -1.93
CA SER A 20 -7.92 9.99 -2.89
C SER A 20 -8.33 10.25 -4.34
N LEU A 21 -7.42 10.01 -5.29
CA LEU A 21 -7.67 10.21 -6.72
C LEU A 21 -8.97 9.55 -7.21
N GLU A 22 -9.15 8.27 -6.90
CA GLU A 22 -10.30 7.51 -7.39
C GLU A 22 -11.62 8.02 -6.84
N LYS A 23 -11.70 8.27 -5.52
CA LYS A 23 -12.89 8.87 -4.89
C LYS A 23 -13.24 10.25 -5.46
N ALA A 24 -12.21 11.08 -5.70
CA ALA A 24 -12.40 12.40 -6.30
C ALA A 24 -12.94 12.29 -7.72
N PHE A 25 -12.36 11.37 -8.51
CA PHE A 25 -12.82 11.09 -9.86
C PHE A 25 -14.25 10.55 -9.87
N ASP A 26 -14.58 9.54 -9.08
CA ASP A 26 -15.92 8.95 -9.04
C ASP A 26 -16.98 9.95 -8.59
N SER A 27 -16.66 10.80 -7.62
CA SER A 27 -17.57 11.87 -7.19
C SER A 27 -17.84 12.88 -8.32
N SER A 28 -16.81 13.22 -9.10
CA SER A 28 -16.95 14.09 -10.26
C SER A 28 -17.64 13.39 -11.43
N PHE A 29 -17.39 12.09 -11.61
CA PHE A 29 -17.94 11.25 -12.68
C PHE A 29 -19.45 11.10 -12.55
N LYS A 30 -19.97 11.02 -11.32
CA LYS A 30 -21.42 11.04 -11.07
C LYS A 30 -22.11 12.32 -11.58
N LEU A 31 -21.40 13.44 -11.64
CA LEU A 31 -21.95 14.74 -12.04
C LEU A 31 -21.73 15.05 -13.52
N TYR A 32 -20.56 14.69 -14.05
CA TYR A 32 -20.11 15.14 -15.38
C TYR A 32 -19.63 13.99 -16.29
N GLY A 33 -19.62 12.76 -15.79
CA GLY A 33 -19.13 11.59 -16.51
C GLY A 33 -20.04 11.24 -17.69
N LYS A 34 -19.43 11.06 -18.86
CA LYS A 34 -20.07 10.50 -20.06
C LYS A 34 -19.09 9.51 -20.70
N GLY A 35 -19.53 8.29 -20.99
CA GLY A 35 -18.68 7.26 -21.61
C GLY A 35 -18.04 6.29 -20.61
N ASN A 36 -16.93 5.68 -21.01
CA ASN A 36 -16.30 4.59 -20.25
C ASN A 36 -15.49 5.11 -19.04
N ARG A 37 -15.99 4.85 -17.83
CA ARG A 37 -15.36 5.24 -16.55
C ARG A 37 -13.89 4.82 -16.46
N LYS A 38 -13.53 3.61 -16.88
CA LYS A 38 -12.16 3.06 -16.77
C LYS A 38 -11.19 3.86 -17.64
N ILE A 39 -11.57 4.09 -18.90
CA ILE A 39 -10.76 4.86 -19.85
C ILE A 39 -10.54 6.28 -19.32
N LEU A 40 -11.61 6.93 -18.89
CA LEU A 40 -11.57 8.30 -18.38
C LEU A 40 -10.79 8.44 -17.07
N PHE A 41 -10.79 7.41 -16.22
CA PHE A 41 -9.99 7.40 -15.02
C PHE A 41 -8.49 7.32 -15.32
N GLU A 42 -8.09 6.53 -16.31
CA GLU A 42 -6.69 6.45 -16.75
C GLU A 42 -6.25 7.75 -17.46
N GLU A 43 -7.12 8.41 -18.23
CA GLU A 43 -6.86 9.75 -18.75
C GLU A 43 -6.72 10.78 -17.61
N PHE A 44 -7.56 10.68 -16.58
CA PHE A 44 -7.47 11.57 -15.42
C PHE A 44 -6.17 11.37 -14.64
N LYS A 45 -5.66 10.13 -14.49
CA LYS A 45 -4.33 9.87 -13.93
C LYS A 45 -3.24 10.59 -14.71
N LYS A 46 -3.24 10.48 -16.05
CA LYS A 46 -2.30 11.19 -16.92
C LYS A 46 -2.41 12.71 -16.75
N PHE A 47 -3.63 13.24 -16.61
CA PHE A 47 -3.86 14.64 -16.32
C PHE A 47 -3.27 15.08 -14.97
N ILE A 48 -3.39 14.27 -13.91
CA ILE A 48 -2.78 14.56 -12.61
C ILE A 48 -1.25 14.56 -12.67
N ILE A 49 -0.65 13.60 -13.37
CA ILE A 49 0.81 13.57 -13.59
C ILE A 49 1.26 14.82 -14.36
N LYS A 50 0.52 15.21 -15.41
CA LYS A 50 0.75 16.45 -16.14
C LYS A 50 0.61 17.69 -15.24
N TYR A 51 -0.40 17.73 -14.39
CA TYR A 51 -0.59 18.81 -13.43
C TYR A 51 0.63 18.94 -12.50
N LEU A 52 1.09 17.85 -11.90
CA LEU A 52 2.27 17.83 -11.04
C LEU A 52 3.53 18.32 -11.77
N TYR A 53 3.76 17.82 -12.98
CA TYR A 53 4.84 18.27 -13.85
C TYR A 53 4.78 19.79 -14.09
N SER A 54 3.63 20.29 -14.55
CA SER A 54 3.43 21.71 -14.84
C SER A 54 3.62 22.59 -13.61
N ARG A 55 3.27 22.12 -12.40
CA ARG A 55 3.50 22.88 -11.17
C ARG A 55 4.97 23.10 -10.84
N ASN A 56 5.86 22.19 -11.26
CA ASN A 56 7.30 22.33 -11.02
C ASN A 56 8.02 23.02 -12.19
N VAL A 57 7.60 22.78 -13.44
CA VAL A 57 8.31 23.29 -14.64
C VAL A 57 7.73 24.63 -15.13
N TYR A 58 6.43 24.83 -15.02
CA TYR A 58 5.72 26.03 -15.49
C TYR A 58 4.92 26.68 -14.34
N PRO A 59 5.61 27.18 -13.30
CA PRO A 59 4.93 27.78 -12.16
C PRO A 59 4.04 28.95 -12.63
N GLY A 60 2.81 29.00 -12.10
CA GLY A 60 1.84 30.04 -12.44
C GLY A 60 0.82 29.68 -13.52
N TYR A 61 0.98 28.56 -14.23
CA TYR A 61 0.00 28.12 -15.22
C TYR A 61 -1.37 27.82 -14.58
N SER A 62 -2.43 28.36 -15.20
CA SER A 62 -3.81 28.05 -14.85
C SER A 62 -4.18 26.61 -15.23
N ILE A 63 -5.23 26.06 -14.61
CA ILE A 63 -5.74 24.72 -14.95
C ILE A 63 -6.09 24.63 -16.45
N ASN A 64 -6.57 25.73 -17.06
CA ASN A 64 -6.88 25.77 -18.48
C ASN A 64 -5.63 25.62 -19.36
N GLN A 65 -4.56 26.36 -19.02
CA GLN A 65 -3.28 26.25 -19.73
C GLN A 65 -2.69 24.85 -19.57
N ILE A 66 -2.75 24.26 -18.38
CA ILE A 66 -2.28 22.88 -18.12
C ILE A 66 -3.07 21.86 -18.96
N TYR A 67 -4.40 21.99 -19.04
CA TYR A 67 -5.23 21.06 -19.80
C TYR A 67 -4.81 21.01 -21.28
N ASN A 68 -4.53 22.17 -21.87
CA ASN A 68 -4.13 22.33 -23.27
C ASN A 68 -2.62 22.14 -23.52
N LEU A 69 -1.82 21.98 -22.47
CA LEU A 69 -0.38 21.76 -22.61
C LEU A 69 -0.11 20.42 -23.27
N GLU A 70 0.55 20.45 -24.44
CA GLU A 70 1.06 19.28 -25.13
C GLU A 70 2.44 18.91 -24.60
N VAL A 71 2.51 17.90 -23.73
CA VAL A 71 3.77 17.33 -23.25
C VAL A 71 3.85 15.89 -23.75
N LYS A 72 4.72 15.64 -24.73
CA LYS A 72 4.87 14.30 -25.33
C LYS A 72 5.64 13.34 -24.41
N ASN A 73 6.59 13.86 -23.61
CA ASN A 73 7.41 13.09 -22.67
C ASN A 73 7.52 13.81 -21.32
N ILE A 74 6.74 13.39 -20.33
CA ILE A 74 6.88 13.88 -18.95
C ILE A 74 8.01 13.08 -18.29
N ASP A 75 9.11 13.73 -17.92
CA ASP A 75 10.10 13.11 -17.04
C ASP A 75 9.49 13.00 -15.62
N PRO A 76 9.33 11.77 -15.06
CA PRO A 76 8.77 11.57 -13.74
C PRO A 76 9.49 12.34 -12.63
N GLU A 77 10.78 12.61 -12.79
CA GLU A 77 11.59 13.38 -11.84
C GLU A 77 10.97 14.77 -11.57
N PHE A 78 10.46 15.43 -12.62
CA PHE A 78 9.83 16.75 -12.52
C PHE A 78 8.37 16.71 -12.04
N THR A 79 7.80 15.54 -11.80
CA THR A 79 6.46 15.40 -11.19
C THR A 79 6.51 15.44 -9.66
N ILE A 80 7.70 15.38 -9.09
CA ILE A 80 7.92 15.29 -7.65
C ILE A 80 8.11 16.72 -7.11
N PRO A 81 7.33 17.16 -6.11
CA PRO A 81 7.56 18.46 -5.49
C PRO A 81 8.98 18.59 -4.95
N VAL A 82 9.59 19.77 -5.09
CA VAL A 82 10.99 20.05 -4.70
C VAL A 82 11.33 19.51 -3.30
N TRP A 83 10.45 19.74 -2.32
CA TRP A 83 10.68 19.28 -0.94
C TRP A 83 10.75 17.75 -0.82
N ALA A 84 9.94 17.02 -1.62
CA ALA A 84 9.90 15.57 -1.64
C ALA A 84 11.09 15.02 -2.43
N TYR A 85 11.46 15.67 -3.54
CA TYR A 85 12.62 15.32 -4.35
C TYR A 85 13.89 15.22 -3.49
N TYR A 86 14.19 16.25 -2.69
CA TYR A 86 15.38 16.25 -1.82
C TYR A 86 15.40 15.14 -0.75
N ARG A 87 14.24 14.59 -0.40
CA ARG A 87 14.11 13.49 0.56
C ARG A 87 14.20 12.13 -0.11
N LEU A 88 13.63 12.00 -1.30
CA LEU A 88 13.56 10.75 -2.04
C LEU A 88 14.83 10.49 -2.86
N TYR A 89 15.51 11.52 -3.36
CA TYR A 89 16.73 11.36 -4.16
C TYR A 89 17.81 10.54 -3.45
N PRO A 90 18.16 10.76 -2.15
CA PRO A 90 19.20 9.96 -1.51
C PRO A 90 18.76 8.52 -1.18
N LEU A 91 17.47 8.20 -1.29
CA LEU A 91 16.94 6.84 -1.17
C LEU A 91 16.87 6.13 -2.53
N LEU A 92 16.26 6.79 -3.51
CA LEU A 92 15.89 6.20 -4.81
C LEU A 92 16.96 6.39 -5.89
N GLY A 93 17.82 7.40 -5.74
CA GLY A 93 18.66 7.88 -6.82
C GLY A 93 17.85 8.37 -8.02
N ARG A 94 18.56 8.73 -9.09
CA ARG A 94 17.90 9.21 -10.32
C ARG A 94 17.04 8.13 -10.98
N GLU A 95 17.55 6.90 -11.04
CA GLU A 95 16.82 5.76 -11.63
C GLU A 95 15.50 5.49 -10.92
N GLY A 96 15.50 5.53 -9.58
CA GLY A 96 14.29 5.27 -8.82
C GLY A 96 13.25 6.39 -8.90
N LEU A 97 13.66 7.64 -9.05
CA LEU A 97 12.73 8.75 -9.31
C LEU A 97 12.13 8.65 -10.71
N LYS A 98 12.93 8.28 -11.71
CA LYS A 98 12.44 8.05 -13.08
C LYS A 98 11.48 6.86 -13.16
N GLY A 99 11.74 5.79 -12.41
CA GLY A 99 10.87 4.62 -12.35
C GLY A 99 9.78 4.69 -11.28
N ILE A 100 9.48 5.86 -10.71
CA ILE A 100 8.56 5.98 -9.56
C ILE A 100 7.11 5.58 -9.89
N TYR A 101 6.72 5.65 -11.18
CA TYR A 101 5.41 5.21 -11.67
C TYR A 101 5.41 3.79 -12.24
N ASN A 102 6.55 3.08 -12.23
CA ASN A 102 6.62 1.70 -12.69
C ASN A 102 5.71 0.83 -11.84
N ARG A 103 4.92 -0.02 -12.50
CA ARG A 103 3.99 -0.93 -11.84
C ARG A 103 3.63 -2.09 -12.73
N LYS A 104 3.39 -3.22 -12.07
CA LYS A 104 2.64 -4.35 -12.62
C LYS A 104 1.32 -4.48 -11.87
N LYS A 105 0.38 -5.22 -12.44
CA LYS A 105 -0.83 -5.62 -11.72
C LYS A 105 -0.56 -6.98 -11.10
N TRP A 106 -0.86 -7.11 -9.82
CA TRP A 106 -0.62 -8.32 -9.05
C TRP A 106 -1.96 -8.90 -8.61
N ILE A 107 -2.14 -10.21 -8.79
CA ILE A 107 -3.26 -10.95 -8.22
C ILE A 107 -2.75 -12.03 -7.28
N ARG A 108 -3.41 -12.15 -6.12
CA ARG A 108 -3.29 -13.30 -5.24
C ARG A 108 -4.45 -14.25 -5.47
N VAL A 109 -4.14 -15.54 -5.65
CA VAL A 109 -5.12 -16.63 -5.67
C VAL A 109 -5.48 -17.01 -4.23
N ASN A 110 -6.77 -17.10 -3.93
CA ASN A 110 -7.30 -17.46 -2.62
C ASN A 110 -7.38 -18.98 -2.44
N THR A 111 -6.34 -19.56 -1.84
CA THR A 111 -6.26 -21.01 -1.60
C THR A 111 -7.15 -21.49 -0.44
N LEU A 112 -7.92 -20.61 0.20
CA LEU A 112 -8.97 -21.04 1.15
C LEU A 112 -10.22 -21.53 0.42
N LYS A 113 -10.53 -20.98 -0.76
CA LYS A 113 -11.77 -21.27 -1.49
C LYS A 113 -11.66 -22.40 -2.50
N SER A 114 -10.50 -22.56 -3.13
CA SER A 114 -10.28 -23.63 -4.11
C SER A 114 -8.79 -23.91 -4.31
N ASP A 115 -8.51 -24.98 -5.04
CA ASP A 115 -7.17 -25.31 -5.49
C ASP A 115 -6.61 -24.22 -6.42
N LEU A 116 -5.31 -23.96 -6.27
CA LEU A 116 -4.61 -22.92 -6.99
C LEU A 116 -4.62 -23.17 -8.51
N ASN A 117 -4.36 -24.41 -8.94
CA ASN A 117 -4.27 -24.73 -10.36
C ASN A 117 -5.64 -24.61 -11.03
N GLN A 118 -6.71 -25.02 -10.34
CA GLN A 118 -8.08 -24.89 -10.85
C GLN A 118 -8.44 -23.41 -11.13
N ILE A 119 -8.15 -22.51 -10.18
CA ILE A 119 -8.44 -21.07 -10.37
C ILE A 119 -7.61 -20.49 -11.52
N VAL A 120 -6.32 -20.83 -11.60
CA VAL A 120 -5.41 -20.35 -12.65
C VAL A 120 -5.85 -20.85 -14.03
N THR A 121 -6.22 -22.12 -14.16
CA THR A 121 -6.74 -22.71 -15.40
C THR A 121 -8.02 -22.00 -15.85
N SER A 122 -8.99 -21.82 -14.96
CA SER A 122 -10.24 -21.09 -15.26
C SER A 122 -9.99 -19.68 -15.80
N LEU A 123 -9.02 -18.95 -15.22
CA LEU A 123 -8.65 -17.63 -15.69
C LEU A 123 -7.95 -17.66 -17.06
N ARG A 124 -7.08 -18.63 -17.30
CA ARG A 124 -6.40 -18.78 -18.59
C ARG A 124 -7.37 -19.14 -19.72
N GLU A 125 -8.33 -20.01 -19.47
CA GLU A 125 -9.41 -20.35 -20.42
C GLU A 125 -10.26 -19.13 -20.78
N LYS A 126 -10.42 -18.18 -19.86
CA LYS A 126 -11.07 -16.88 -20.08
C LYS A 126 -10.18 -15.83 -20.77
N GLY A 127 -8.97 -16.23 -21.20
CA GLY A 127 -8.04 -15.37 -21.92
C GLY A 127 -7.20 -14.43 -21.04
N TYR A 128 -7.07 -14.70 -19.74
CA TYR A 128 -6.16 -13.93 -18.87
C TYR A 128 -4.76 -14.54 -18.84
N THR A 129 -3.75 -13.72 -19.17
CA THR A 129 -2.34 -14.10 -19.05
C THR A 129 -1.85 -13.87 -17.63
N LEU A 130 -1.54 -14.98 -16.94
CA LEU A 130 -1.01 -15.00 -15.58
C LEU A 130 0.42 -15.52 -15.58
N ILE A 131 1.35 -14.66 -15.18
CA ILE A 131 2.78 -14.98 -15.08
C ILE A 131 3.07 -15.32 -13.60
N PRO A 132 3.54 -16.54 -13.29
CA PRO A 132 3.84 -16.95 -11.92
C PRO A 132 5.03 -16.17 -11.34
N THR A 133 5.09 -16.10 -10.01
CA THR A 133 6.20 -15.48 -9.27
C THR A 133 6.84 -16.50 -8.32
N GLU A 134 7.88 -16.09 -7.61
CA GLU A 134 8.49 -16.88 -6.54
C GLU A 134 7.56 -17.09 -5.33
N ILE A 135 6.49 -16.30 -5.23
CA ILE A 135 5.45 -16.47 -4.21
C ILE A 135 4.35 -17.36 -4.82
N PRO A 136 4.08 -18.57 -4.27
CA PRO A 136 3.30 -19.61 -4.96
C PRO A 136 1.92 -19.17 -5.44
N TYR A 137 1.21 -18.36 -4.65
CA TYR A 137 -0.16 -17.91 -4.92
C TYR A 137 -0.24 -16.50 -5.52
N LEU A 138 0.88 -15.90 -5.92
CA LEU A 138 0.95 -14.56 -6.51
C LEU A 138 1.31 -14.65 -8.00
N PHE A 139 0.55 -13.94 -8.81
CA PHE A 139 0.74 -13.85 -10.25
C PHE A 139 0.77 -12.39 -10.70
N GLU A 140 1.65 -12.09 -11.66
CA GLU A 140 1.53 -10.89 -12.48
C GLU A 140 0.37 -11.09 -13.46
N LEU A 141 -0.53 -10.11 -13.48
CA LEU A 141 -1.63 -10.03 -14.42
C LEU A 141 -1.21 -9.19 -15.63
N ASN A 142 -0.82 -9.87 -16.70
CA ASN A 142 -0.47 -9.24 -17.97
C ASN A 142 -1.67 -9.23 -18.91
N SER A 143 -2.70 -8.46 -18.55
CA SER A 143 -3.92 -8.33 -19.36
C SER A 143 -4.58 -6.96 -19.21
N ASP A 144 -5.15 -6.47 -20.32
CA ASP A 144 -5.92 -5.23 -20.38
C ASP A 144 -7.38 -5.42 -19.94
N ASN A 145 -7.87 -6.66 -19.98
CA ASN A 145 -9.22 -7.02 -19.58
C ASN A 145 -9.46 -6.74 -18.10
N SER A 146 -10.70 -6.38 -17.77
CA SER A 146 -11.07 -6.03 -16.40
C SER A 146 -11.22 -7.29 -15.56
N ILE A 147 -10.16 -7.69 -14.86
CA ILE A 147 -10.19 -8.83 -13.93
C ILE A 147 -11.22 -8.65 -12.81
N THR A 148 -11.54 -7.41 -12.44
CA THR A 148 -12.51 -7.10 -11.37
C THR A 148 -13.96 -7.39 -11.71
N LYS A 149 -14.26 -7.76 -12.96
CA LYS A 149 -15.61 -8.13 -13.43
C LYS A 149 -15.77 -9.64 -13.61
N THR A 150 -14.75 -10.42 -13.27
CA THR A 150 -14.84 -11.87 -13.37
C THR A 150 -15.54 -12.45 -12.15
N LYS A 151 -16.19 -13.60 -12.34
CA LYS A 151 -16.75 -14.41 -11.26
C LYS A 151 -15.69 -14.71 -10.19
N GLU A 152 -14.45 -15.00 -10.60
CA GLU A 152 -13.34 -15.27 -9.71
C GLU A 152 -13.05 -14.11 -8.76
N PHE A 153 -13.07 -12.87 -9.26
CA PHE A 153 -12.88 -11.70 -8.39
C PHE A 153 -14.13 -11.42 -7.55
N GLU A 154 -15.33 -11.49 -8.15
CA GLU A 154 -16.59 -11.18 -7.48
C GLU A 154 -16.88 -12.13 -6.31
N GLU A 155 -16.59 -13.42 -6.48
CA GLU A 155 -16.79 -14.46 -5.47
C GLU A 155 -15.58 -14.67 -4.55
N GLY A 156 -14.46 -13.98 -4.79
CA GLY A 156 -13.32 -13.94 -3.87
C GLY A 156 -12.29 -15.06 -4.05
N TYR A 157 -12.28 -15.74 -5.20
CA TYR A 157 -11.23 -16.69 -5.60
C TYR A 157 -9.91 -16.00 -5.90
N ILE A 158 -9.94 -14.72 -6.27
CA ILE A 158 -8.76 -13.89 -6.45
C ILE A 158 -8.90 -12.55 -5.74
N ILE A 159 -7.76 -12.02 -5.31
CA ILE A 159 -7.64 -10.72 -4.65
C ILE A 159 -6.62 -9.87 -5.43
N LEU A 160 -6.97 -8.62 -5.75
CA LEU A 160 -5.97 -7.65 -6.19
C LEU A 160 -5.14 -7.22 -4.98
N GLN A 161 -3.87 -7.61 -4.97
CA GLN A 161 -2.97 -7.31 -3.86
C GLN A 161 -1.55 -7.14 -4.38
N ASP A 162 -0.93 -6.02 -4.03
CA ASP A 162 0.43 -5.70 -4.41
C ASP A 162 1.45 -6.68 -3.80
N LYS A 163 2.52 -6.96 -4.55
CA LYS A 163 3.61 -7.86 -4.14
C LYS A 163 4.25 -7.44 -2.81
N ALA A 164 4.45 -6.14 -2.56
CA ALA A 164 5.06 -5.65 -1.33
C ALA A 164 4.19 -5.91 -0.09
N SER A 165 2.86 -5.77 -0.25
CA SER A 165 1.88 -6.11 0.79
C SER A 165 1.96 -7.59 1.17
N ILE A 166 2.15 -8.49 0.20
CA ILE A 166 2.30 -9.93 0.46
C ILE A 166 3.63 -10.23 1.16
N LEU A 167 4.74 -9.69 0.68
CA LEU A 167 6.07 -9.86 1.27
C LEU A 167 6.08 -9.48 2.76
N SER A 168 5.36 -8.43 3.13
CA SER A 168 5.26 -7.98 4.52
C SER A 168 4.68 -9.05 5.46
N ILE A 169 3.70 -9.83 5.02
CA ILE A 169 3.12 -10.93 5.80
C ILE A 169 4.02 -12.16 5.77
N LEU A 170 4.77 -12.38 4.69
CA LEU A 170 5.78 -13.45 4.67
C LEU A 170 6.88 -13.22 5.72
N PHE A 171 7.27 -11.97 5.99
CA PHE A 171 8.23 -11.66 7.06
C PHE A 171 7.66 -11.84 8.48
N LEU A 172 6.34 -11.69 8.64
CA LEU A 172 5.64 -12.05 9.89
C LEU A 172 5.74 -13.56 10.15
N ASP A 173 5.74 -14.36 9.09
CA ASP A 173 5.78 -15.82 9.13
C ASP A 173 4.70 -16.42 10.05
N PRO A 174 3.40 -16.13 9.80
CA PRO A 174 2.32 -16.56 10.68
C PRO A 174 2.17 -18.09 10.66
N LYS A 175 1.97 -18.70 11.83
CA LYS A 175 1.77 -20.15 12.00
C LYS A 175 0.36 -20.48 12.50
N PRO A 176 -0.15 -21.69 12.20
CA PRO A 176 -1.35 -22.22 12.83
C PRO A 176 -1.28 -22.12 14.36
N ASN A 177 -2.42 -21.87 14.99
CA ASN A 177 -2.63 -21.78 16.44
C ASN A 177 -1.97 -20.57 17.15
N GLU A 178 -1.22 -19.73 16.44
CA GLU A 178 -0.71 -18.47 16.98
C GLU A 178 -1.84 -17.45 17.16
N ARG A 179 -1.74 -16.66 18.24
CA ARG A 179 -2.53 -15.45 18.48
C ARG A 179 -1.80 -14.25 17.87
N ILE A 180 -2.36 -13.70 16.81
CA ILE A 180 -1.75 -12.61 16.05
C ILE A 180 -2.56 -11.34 16.26
N LEU A 181 -1.92 -10.27 16.70
CA LEU A 181 -2.51 -8.93 16.70
C LEU A 181 -2.17 -8.22 15.39
N GLU A 182 -3.17 -7.74 14.67
CA GLU A 182 -2.98 -6.90 13.47
C GLU A 182 -3.48 -5.48 13.75
N ILE A 183 -2.56 -4.52 13.78
CA ILE A 183 -2.84 -3.09 13.99
C ILE A 183 -2.93 -2.39 12.63
N GLY A 184 -4.01 -1.65 12.39
CA GLY A 184 -4.27 -0.99 11.10
C GLY A 184 -4.82 -1.97 10.05
N SER A 185 -5.54 -3.00 10.49
CA SER A 185 -5.91 -4.16 9.68
C SER A 185 -6.86 -3.85 8.52
N ALA A 186 -7.72 -2.84 8.65
CA ALA A 186 -8.76 -2.61 7.66
C ALA A 186 -8.16 -2.06 6.34
N PRO A 187 -8.60 -2.50 5.16
CA PRO A 187 -9.83 -3.25 4.89
C PRO A 187 -9.68 -4.78 4.95
N GLY A 188 -8.59 -5.33 5.48
CA GLY A 188 -8.45 -6.77 5.76
C GLY A 188 -7.73 -7.60 4.70
N ILE A 189 -7.15 -6.99 3.67
CA ILE A 189 -6.43 -7.72 2.62
C ILE A 189 -5.24 -8.49 3.22
N LYS A 190 -4.53 -7.89 4.17
CA LYS A 190 -3.41 -8.54 4.89
C LYS A 190 -3.90 -9.58 5.90
N THR A 191 -4.96 -9.30 6.66
CA THR A 191 -5.68 -10.28 7.51
C THR A 191 -6.03 -11.56 6.74
N SER A 192 -6.62 -11.42 5.55
CA SER A 192 -6.99 -12.58 4.73
C SER A 192 -5.79 -13.38 4.23
N LEU A 193 -4.61 -12.77 4.12
CA LEU A 193 -3.38 -13.48 3.77
C LEU A 193 -2.82 -14.24 4.96
N ILE A 194 -2.84 -13.65 6.16
CA ILE A 194 -2.49 -14.35 7.41
C ILE A 194 -3.31 -15.64 7.50
N GLN A 195 -4.64 -15.53 7.34
CA GLN A 195 -5.51 -16.69 7.43
C GLN A 195 -5.39 -17.66 6.26
N GLN A 196 -5.07 -17.20 5.05
CA GLN A 196 -4.74 -18.10 3.95
C GLN A 196 -3.50 -18.96 4.26
N ILE A 197 -2.43 -18.35 4.79
CA ILE A 197 -1.18 -19.05 5.13
C ILE A 197 -1.42 -20.07 6.25
N THR A 198 -2.17 -19.70 7.28
CA THR A 198 -2.42 -20.59 8.43
C THR A 198 -3.58 -21.56 8.20
N LYS A 199 -4.26 -21.48 7.04
CA LYS A 199 -5.46 -22.23 6.69
C LYS A 199 -6.59 -21.99 7.70
N ASN A 200 -6.85 -20.73 8.05
CA ASN A 200 -7.80 -20.30 9.07
C ASN A 200 -7.50 -20.84 10.48
N ARG A 201 -6.28 -21.29 10.79
CA ARG A 201 -5.97 -21.88 12.11
C ARG A 201 -5.27 -20.94 13.10
N SER A 202 -4.86 -19.75 12.67
CA SER A 202 -4.44 -18.71 13.62
C SER A 202 -5.64 -17.97 14.20
N TYR A 203 -5.49 -17.42 15.40
CA TYR A 203 -6.45 -16.52 16.02
C TYR A 203 -5.99 -15.08 15.78
N VAL A 204 -6.69 -14.33 14.94
CA VAL A 204 -6.29 -12.95 14.63
C VAL A 204 -7.18 -11.97 15.37
N VAL A 205 -6.58 -11.09 16.16
CA VAL A 205 -7.24 -9.88 16.69
C VAL A 205 -6.87 -8.73 15.75
N ALA A 206 -7.81 -8.32 14.91
CA ALA A 206 -7.61 -7.29 13.89
C ALA A 206 -8.27 -5.98 14.34
N ILE A 207 -7.43 -4.94 14.52
CA ILE A 207 -7.88 -3.63 15.02
C ILE A 207 -7.71 -2.54 13.97
N ASP A 208 -8.66 -1.61 13.93
CA ASP A 208 -8.60 -0.36 13.15
C ASP A 208 -9.49 0.70 13.82
N VAL A 209 -9.09 1.97 13.75
CA VAL A 209 -9.84 3.09 14.36
C VAL A 209 -11.13 3.41 13.59
N SER A 210 -11.24 3.01 12.32
CA SER A 210 -12.34 3.41 11.46
C SER A 210 -13.44 2.36 11.43
N THR A 211 -14.56 2.63 12.12
CA THR A 211 -15.78 1.80 12.06
C THR A 211 -16.20 1.45 10.64
N LYS A 212 -16.16 2.43 9.72
CA LYS A 212 -16.51 2.23 8.32
C LYS A 212 -15.59 1.21 7.63
N ARG A 213 -14.27 1.29 7.85
CA ARG A 213 -13.31 0.36 7.24
C ARG A 213 -13.40 -1.03 7.87
N VAL A 214 -13.64 -1.12 9.18
CA VAL A 214 -13.88 -2.40 9.87
C VAL A 214 -15.13 -3.10 9.32
N LEU A 215 -16.21 -2.37 9.03
CA LEU A 215 -17.39 -2.94 8.36
C LEU A 215 -17.07 -3.46 6.95
N MET A 216 -16.23 -2.76 6.18
CA MET A 216 -15.76 -3.24 4.88
C MET A 216 -14.91 -4.51 5.03
N GLN A 217 -14.05 -4.57 6.04
CA GLN A 217 -13.26 -5.75 6.36
C GLN A 217 -14.15 -6.94 6.72
N LYS A 218 -15.18 -6.75 7.54
CA LYS A 218 -16.16 -7.81 7.87
C LYS A 218 -16.79 -8.41 6.60
N GLN A 219 -17.21 -7.56 5.66
CA GLN A 219 -17.75 -8.01 4.38
C GLN A 219 -16.71 -8.76 3.55
N LEU A 220 -15.46 -8.27 3.52
CA LEU A 220 -14.37 -8.92 2.83
C LEU A 220 -14.04 -10.30 3.42
N MET A 221 -13.98 -10.43 4.75
CA MET A 221 -13.71 -11.71 5.41
C MET A 221 -14.75 -12.75 5.04
N LYS A 222 -16.04 -12.37 5.06
CA LYS A 222 -17.13 -13.25 4.61
C LYS A 222 -16.96 -13.68 3.15
N LYS A 223 -16.66 -12.74 2.25
CA LYS A 223 -16.45 -13.02 0.82
C LYS A 223 -15.27 -13.98 0.58
N LEU A 224 -14.19 -13.81 1.33
CA LEU A 224 -12.95 -14.57 1.17
C LEU A 224 -12.90 -15.87 1.98
N GLU A 225 -13.96 -16.21 2.71
CA GLU A 225 -14.05 -17.39 3.61
C GLU A 225 -12.94 -17.38 4.68
N VAL A 226 -12.66 -16.19 5.19
CA VAL A 226 -11.73 -15.98 6.29
C VAL A 226 -12.46 -16.10 7.61
N ASN A 227 -11.98 -17.01 8.47
CA ASN A 227 -12.53 -17.31 9.78
C ASN A 227 -11.51 -17.01 10.88
N ASN A 228 -11.88 -17.18 12.16
CA ASN A 228 -11.00 -17.01 13.32
C ASN A 228 -10.34 -15.61 13.41
N VAL A 229 -11.12 -14.57 13.10
CA VAL A 229 -10.71 -13.17 13.20
C VAL A 229 -11.70 -12.40 14.08
N ASP A 230 -11.19 -11.82 15.16
CA ASP A 230 -11.92 -10.83 15.97
C ASP A 230 -11.66 -9.43 15.42
N LEU A 231 -12.72 -8.76 14.97
CA LEU A 231 -12.65 -7.39 14.45
C LEU A 231 -13.01 -6.40 15.56
N ILE A 232 -12.05 -5.58 15.99
CA ILE A 232 -12.23 -4.64 17.10
C ILE A 232 -11.95 -3.22 16.63
N ILE A 233 -12.88 -2.30 16.95
CA ILE A 233 -12.65 -0.87 16.75
C ILE A 233 -11.81 -0.38 17.94
N SER A 234 -10.53 -0.09 17.71
CA SER A 234 -9.61 0.33 18.76
C SER A 234 -8.51 1.22 18.20
N ASP A 235 -8.00 2.13 19.03
CA ASP A 235 -6.80 2.91 18.73
C ASP A 235 -5.55 2.02 18.91
N GLY A 236 -4.60 2.10 17.96
CA GLY A 236 -3.32 1.41 18.05
C GLY A 236 -2.42 1.94 19.18
N LEU A 237 -2.76 3.10 19.77
CA LEU A 237 -2.14 3.64 20.98
C LEU A 237 -2.69 3.01 22.27
N HIS A 238 -3.81 2.27 22.19
CA HIS A 238 -4.48 1.65 23.33
C HIS A 238 -4.96 0.24 22.94
N LEU A 239 -4.10 -0.75 23.12
CA LEU A 239 -4.38 -2.11 22.63
C LEU A 239 -5.44 -2.82 23.49
N PRO A 240 -6.41 -3.53 22.88
CA PRO A 240 -7.49 -4.19 23.60
C PRO A 240 -7.07 -5.54 24.22
N ILE A 241 -5.81 -5.94 24.05
CA ILE A 241 -5.29 -7.24 24.50
C ILE A 241 -3.99 -7.07 25.29
N ARG A 242 -3.64 -8.10 26.07
CA ARG A 242 -2.45 -8.12 26.93
C ARG A 242 -1.42 -9.19 26.55
N LYS A 243 -1.74 -10.08 25.61
CA LYS A 243 -0.85 -11.14 25.13
C LYS A 243 -1.09 -11.42 23.65
N ALA A 244 -0.02 -11.63 22.89
CA ALA A 244 -0.03 -12.10 21.51
C ALA A 244 1.27 -12.86 21.23
N ASP A 245 1.22 -13.85 20.36
CA ASP A 245 2.40 -14.61 19.91
C ASP A 245 3.17 -13.84 18.83
N LYS A 246 2.48 -13.01 18.04
CA LYS A 246 3.08 -12.07 17.09
C LYS A 246 2.21 -10.83 16.90
N ILE A 247 2.82 -9.73 16.46
CA ILE A 247 2.13 -8.51 16.10
C ILE A 247 2.52 -8.10 14.68
N PHE A 248 1.52 -7.76 13.87
CA PHE A 248 1.69 -7.10 12.59
C PHE A 248 1.18 -5.67 12.68
N ILE A 249 1.99 -4.69 12.28
CA ILE A 249 1.63 -3.28 12.30
C ILE A 249 1.64 -2.76 10.86
N ASP A 250 0.46 -2.50 10.32
CA ASP A 250 0.24 -1.71 9.10
C ASP A 250 0.06 -0.25 9.51
N ALA A 251 1.18 0.44 9.74
CA ALA A 251 1.13 1.71 10.45
C ALA A 251 0.50 2.81 9.58
N PRO A 252 -0.32 3.72 10.15
CA PRO A 252 -0.86 4.85 9.41
C PRO A 252 0.28 5.70 8.86
N CYS A 253 0.32 5.89 7.55
CA CYS A 253 1.44 6.54 6.86
C CYS A 253 0.99 7.49 5.74
N SER A 254 1.95 8.15 5.09
CA SER A 254 1.72 9.11 4.01
C SER A 254 1.14 8.49 2.73
N ASN A 255 1.20 7.16 2.57
CA ASN A 255 0.93 6.43 1.32
C ASN A 255 1.83 6.87 0.15
N SER A 256 3.00 7.45 0.43
CA SER A 256 3.93 7.90 -0.61
C SER A 256 4.46 6.75 -1.48
N GLY A 257 4.41 5.52 -0.99
CA GLY A 257 4.73 4.30 -1.73
C GLY A 257 3.71 3.90 -2.78
N THR A 258 2.48 4.39 -2.69
CA THR A 258 1.39 4.02 -3.63
C THR A 258 1.30 4.97 -4.81
N ILE A 259 2.33 5.77 -5.08
CA ILE A 259 2.30 6.85 -6.07
C ILE A 259 2.12 6.35 -7.51
N ASN A 260 2.59 5.15 -7.82
CA ASN A 260 2.34 4.48 -9.09
C ASN A 260 0.85 4.10 -9.28
N VAL A 261 0.07 4.01 -8.19
CA VAL A 261 -1.38 3.78 -8.20
C VAL A 261 -2.16 5.10 -8.11
N ASP A 262 -1.79 5.96 -7.16
CA ASP A 262 -2.36 7.28 -6.90
C ASP A 262 -1.28 8.38 -6.99
N PRO A 263 -1.03 8.97 -8.17
CA PRO A 263 -0.10 10.08 -8.32
C PRO A 263 -0.47 11.32 -7.48
N SER A 264 -1.74 11.49 -7.12
CA SER A 264 -2.18 12.67 -6.38
C SER A 264 -1.77 12.68 -4.90
N VAL A 265 -1.07 11.64 -4.42
CA VAL A 265 -0.44 11.64 -3.09
C VAL A 265 0.42 12.89 -2.89
N PHE A 266 1.24 13.30 -3.88
CA PHE A 266 2.07 14.51 -3.76
C PHE A 266 1.30 15.84 -3.80
N ILE A 267 0.05 15.83 -4.25
CA ILE A 267 -0.83 17.01 -4.16
C ILE A 267 -1.32 17.18 -2.72
N ARG A 268 -1.61 16.06 -2.06
CA ARG A 268 -2.24 16.01 -0.73
C ARG A 268 -1.24 16.06 0.43
N LEU A 269 -0.03 15.58 0.20
CA LEU A 269 0.97 15.38 1.23
C LEU A 269 1.78 16.66 1.48
N ALA A 270 1.88 17.07 2.74
CA ALA A 270 2.82 18.10 3.18
C ALA A 270 3.90 17.52 4.11
N LYS A 271 5.06 18.18 4.15
CA LYS A 271 6.19 17.80 5.02
C LYS A 271 5.78 17.62 6.50
N LYS A 272 4.88 18.46 7.00
CA LYS A 272 4.38 18.40 8.39
C LYS A 272 3.59 17.11 8.68
N ASP A 273 2.93 16.54 7.67
CA ASP A 273 2.11 15.33 7.83
C ASP A 273 3.01 14.13 8.10
N ILE A 274 4.14 14.02 7.40
CA ILE A 274 5.16 12.98 7.60
C ILE A 274 5.65 12.99 9.05
N ILE A 275 5.96 14.17 9.60
CA ILE A 275 6.44 14.30 10.98
C ILE A 275 5.35 13.88 11.98
N LYS A 276 4.09 14.30 11.75
CA LYS A 276 2.95 13.91 12.61
C LYS A 276 2.73 12.40 12.58
N LEU A 277 2.77 11.78 11.40
CA LEU A 277 2.60 10.35 11.21
C LEU A 277 3.75 9.56 11.84
N SER A 278 5.00 9.99 11.66
CA SER A 278 6.16 9.38 12.30
C SER A 278 6.04 9.34 13.83
N ARG A 279 5.55 10.42 14.46
CA ARG A 279 5.30 10.45 15.91
C ARG A 279 4.22 9.45 16.33
N LEU A 280 3.12 9.37 15.57
CA LEU A 280 2.04 8.41 15.82
C LEU A 280 2.54 6.96 15.67
N GLN A 281 3.30 6.68 14.62
CA GLN A 281 3.91 5.37 14.34
C GLN A 281 4.81 4.92 15.50
N LYS A 282 5.67 5.82 16.00
CA LYS A 282 6.50 5.56 17.19
C LYS A 282 5.66 5.24 18.43
N GLY A 283 4.54 5.95 18.62
CA GLY A 283 3.60 5.69 19.71
C GLY A 283 2.98 4.29 19.62
N ILE A 284 2.48 3.92 18.44
CA ILE A 284 1.89 2.60 18.18
C ILE A 284 2.92 1.48 18.40
N LEU A 285 4.15 1.64 17.88
CA LEU A 285 5.20 0.64 18.05
C LEU A 285 5.63 0.51 19.52
N ARG A 286 5.66 1.62 20.27
CA ARG A 286 5.91 1.59 21.72
C ARG A 286 4.79 0.86 22.46
N GLU A 287 3.53 1.10 22.14
CA GLU A 287 2.43 0.36 22.76
C GLU A 287 2.51 -1.14 22.44
N ALA A 288 2.76 -1.50 21.18
CA ALA A 288 2.94 -2.88 20.75
C ALA A 288 4.11 -3.58 21.47
N SER A 289 5.21 -2.88 21.73
CA SER A 289 6.38 -3.43 22.44
C SER A 289 6.06 -3.94 23.86
N LYS A 290 5.02 -3.42 24.51
CA LYS A 290 4.61 -3.84 25.86
C LYS A 290 4.13 -5.30 25.92
N LEU A 291 3.74 -5.87 24.79
CA LEU A 291 3.34 -7.27 24.65
C LEU A 291 4.53 -8.24 24.62
N LYS A 292 5.78 -7.73 24.59
CA LYS A 292 7.03 -8.50 24.70
C LYS A 292 7.11 -9.70 23.76
N THR A 293 6.87 -9.45 22.48
CA THR A 293 6.80 -10.49 21.44
C THR A 293 7.41 -9.99 20.12
N ILE A 294 7.39 -10.84 19.08
CA ILE A 294 7.83 -10.50 17.73
C ILE A 294 6.85 -9.52 17.09
N VAL A 295 7.40 -8.46 16.51
CA VAL A 295 6.63 -7.41 15.82
C VAL A 295 7.17 -7.25 14.40
N VAL A 296 6.28 -7.26 13.41
CA VAL A 296 6.59 -6.78 12.06
C VAL A 296 5.95 -5.42 11.86
N TYR A 297 6.79 -4.40 11.75
CA TYR A 297 6.39 -3.02 11.47
C TYR A 297 6.48 -2.74 9.99
N THR A 298 5.44 -2.10 9.44
CA THR A 298 5.35 -1.80 8.02
C THR A 298 4.73 -0.45 7.72
N THR A 299 5.13 0.14 6.60
CA THR A 299 4.46 1.30 5.98
C THR A 299 4.52 1.20 4.46
N CYS A 300 3.49 1.67 3.76
CA CYS A 300 3.55 1.98 2.33
C CYS A 300 4.13 3.39 2.08
N SER A 301 5.31 3.67 2.65
CA SER A 301 5.98 4.97 2.55
C SER A 301 7.39 4.87 1.98
N LEU A 302 7.72 5.81 1.10
CA LEU A 302 9.06 6.05 0.59
C LEU A 302 9.87 7.03 1.47
N PHE A 303 9.26 7.64 2.48
CA PHE A 303 9.97 8.58 3.34
C PHE A 303 10.68 7.84 4.49
N PRO A 304 12.01 8.00 4.64
CA PRO A 304 12.75 7.37 5.75
C PRO A 304 12.22 7.75 7.14
N GLU A 305 11.62 8.94 7.28
CA GLU A 305 10.97 9.42 8.49
C GLU A 305 9.85 8.49 9.00
N GLU A 306 9.21 7.72 8.12
CA GLU A 306 8.13 6.77 8.43
C GLU A 306 8.59 5.29 8.41
N GLY A 307 9.87 5.06 8.13
CA GLY A 307 10.49 3.74 8.07
C GLY A 307 11.67 3.66 9.01
N GLU A 308 12.87 3.81 8.48
CA GLU A 308 14.11 3.66 9.22
C GLU A 308 14.19 4.56 10.45
N LYS A 309 13.76 5.82 10.35
CA LYS A 309 13.83 6.78 11.47
C LYS A 309 12.83 6.48 12.59
N VAL A 310 11.80 5.68 12.32
CA VAL A 310 10.95 5.10 13.38
C VAL A 310 11.70 3.98 14.07
N ILE A 311 12.31 3.08 13.30
CA ILE A 311 13.01 1.89 13.80
C ILE A 311 14.33 2.21 14.50
N GLU A 312 14.99 3.33 14.19
CA GLU A 312 16.20 3.78 14.87
C GLU A 312 16.04 3.93 16.39
N ASP A 313 14.83 4.26 16.87
CA ASP A 313 14.49 4.35 18.30
C ASP A 313 14.38 2.97 18.97
N PHE A 314 14.20 1.91 18.18
CA PHE A 314 13.99 0.52 18.61
C PHE A 314 15.07 -0.43 18.08
N GLU A 315 16.20 0.12 17.62
CA GLU A 315 17.26 -0.62 16.92
C GLU A 315 17.80 -1.82 17.71
N LYS A 316 17.83 -1.72 19.05
CA LYS A 316 18.30 -2.81 19.92
C LYS A 316 17.45 -4.08 19.82
N TYR A 317 16.22 -3.96 19.37
CA TYR A 317 15.28 -5.08 19.17
C TYR A 317 15.23 -5.57 17.72
N LEU A 318 15.95 -4.91 16.80
CA LEU A 318 15.83 -5.16 15.37
C LEU A 318 16.46 -6.49 14.96
N ILE A 319 15.64 -7.40 14.43
CA ILE A 319 16.10 -8.61 13.77
C ILE A 319 16.49 -8.25 12.32
N LYS A 320 17.71 -8.65 11.92
CA LYS A 320 18.19 -8.47 10.55
C LYS A 320 17.32 -9.28 9.58
N ILE A 321 16.69 -8.59 8.63
CA ILE A 321 16.05 -9.22 7.47
C ILE A 321 17.07 -9.37 6.33
N PRO A 322 17.23 -10.56 5.72
CA PRO A 322 18.00 -10.71 4.49
C PRO A 322 17.37 -9.87 3.37
N ASN A 323 18.03 -8.79 2.96
CA ASN A 323 17.47 -7.84 2.00
C ASN A 323 17.78 -8.20 0.53
N LYS A 324 18.83 -8.99 0.25
CA LYS A 324 19.21 -9.41 -1.13
C LYS A 324 19.18 -8.24 -2.15
N GLY A 325 19.69 -7.06 -1.77
CA GLY A 325 19.70 -5.86 -2.62
C GLY A 325 18.50 -4.90 -2.45
N HIS A 326 17.56 -5.23 -1.57
CA HIS A 326 16.41 -4.41 -1.15
C HIS A 326 16.75 -3.58 0.10
N GLU A 327 17.93 -2.96 0.07
CA GLU A 327 18.51 -2.22 1.18
C GLU A 327 17.65 -1.00 1.55
N GLY A 328 17.71 -0.60 2.81
CA GLY A 328 17.06 0.61 3.31
C GLY A 328 17.80 1.90 2.95
N TYR A 329 17.35 2.98 3.57
CA TYR A 329 17.93 4.31 3.42
C TYR A 329 19.36 4.38 3.99
N LYS A 330 20.38 4.48 3.12
CA LYS A 330 21.81 4.42 3.49
C LYS A 330 22.29 5.42 4.55
N LYS A 331 21.59 6.53 4.77
CA LYS A 331 21.91 7.48 5.87
C LYS A 331 21.29 7.10 7.22
N SER A 332 20.65 5.94 7.31
CA SER A 332 20.19 5.37 8.56
C SER A 332 21.17 4.33 9.08
N LYS A 333 21.31 4.19 10.40
CA LYS A 333 22.08 3.11 11.04
C LYS A 333 21.46 1.71 10.90
N VAL A 334 20.17 1.62 10.55
CA VAL A 334 19.45 0.33 10.42
C VAL A 334 19.33 -0.18 8.98
N TRP A 335 19.89 0.54 8.01
CA TRP A 335 19.63 0.35 6.57
C TRP A 335 19.93 -1.06 6.02
N LEU A 336 20.91 -1.77 6.57
CA LEU A 336 21.26 -3.15 6.18
C LEU A 336 20.42 -4.24 6.89
N ARG A 337 19.55 -3.86 7.83
CA ARG A 337 18.75 -4.79 8.64
C ARG A 337 17.26 -4.77 8.33
N VAL A 338 16.83 -3.83 7.51
CA VAL A 338 15.45 -3.63 7.08
C VAL A 338 15.27 -4.05 5.63
N TYR A 339 14.02 -4.12 5.17
CA TYR A 339 13.68 -4.44 3.79
C TYR A 339 12.85 -3.30 3.18
N ARG A 340 13.17 -2.91 1.94
CA ARG A 340 12.36 -1.98 1.15
C ARG A 340 12.04 -2.52 -0.23
N THR A 341 10.78 -2.41 -0.64
CA THR A 341 10.41 -2.56 -2.05
C THR A 341 10.39 -1.20 -2.73
N TYR A 342 10.67 -1.20 -4.03
CA TYR A 342 10.77 -0.01 -4.83
C TYR A 342 10.04 -0.17 -6.17
N PRO A 343 9.23 0.81 -6.61
CA PRO A 343 8.50 0.72 -7.88
C PRO A 343 9.40 0.40 -9.09
N HIS A 344 10.58 1.03 -9.16
CA HIS A 344 11.52 0.87 -10.27
C HIS A 344 12.24 -0.49 -10.32
N LYS A 345 12.33 -1.23 -9.21
CA LYS A 345 13.01 -2.53 -9.12
C LYS A 345 12.02 -3.68 -9.07
N ASP A 346 11.00 -3.53 -8.23
CA ASP A 346 10.07 -4.59 -7.88
C ASP A 346 8.78 -4.56 -8.69
N PHE A 347 8.53 -3.46 -9.42
CA PHE A 347 7.25 -3.18 -10.09
C PHE A 347 6.05 -3.29 -9.13
N SER A 348 6.30 -3.01 -7.85
CA SER A 348 5.34 -3.03 -6.74
C SER A 348 5.14 -1.63 -6.17
N GLU A 349 4.35 -1.50 -5.11
CA GLU A 349 4.35 -0.30 -4.30
C GLU A 349 5.69 -0.12 -3.57
N GLY A 350 6.02 1.13 -3.25
CA GLY A 350 7.11 1.46 -2.33
C GLY A 350 6.71 1.09 -0.91
N PHE A 351 7.51 0.27 -0.23
CA PHE A 351 7.13 -0.29 1.05
C PHE A 351 8.34 -0.40 1.96
N PHE A 352 8.14 -0.27 3.28
CA PHE A 352 9.15 -0.46 4.29
C PHE A 352 8.72 -1.56 5.25
N ILE A 353 9.65 -2.44 5.61
CA ILE A 353 9.41 -3.59 6.48
C ILE A 353 10.58 -3.72 7.47
N ALA A 354 10.24 -3.85 8.75
CA ALA A 354 11.17 -4.16 9.82
C ALA A 354 10.60 -5.24 10.73
N LYS A 355 11.47 -6.14 11.22
CA LYS A 355 11.11 -7.20 12.16
C LYS A 355 11.84 -6.97 13.47
N LEU A 356 11.10 -6.88 14.56
CA LEU A 356 11.64 -6.63 15.90
C LEU A 356 11.28 -7.79 16.82
N ASP A 357 12.14 -8.06 17.80
CA ASP A 357 11.87 -9.01 18.87
C ASP A 357 11.97 -8.31 20.23
N PHE A 358 10.81 -8.16 20.88
CA PHE A 358 10.71 -7.55 22.20
C PHE A 358 10.65 -8.59 23.34
N SER A 359 10.79 -9.90 23.07
CA SER A 359 10.73 -10.91 24.14
C SER A 359 11.99 -10.97 25.00
N ASN A 360 13.14 -10.61 24.43
CA ASN A 360 14.45 -10.98 25.00
C ASN A 360 15.11 -9.91 25.88
N PHE A 361 14.41 -8.85 26.27
CA PHE A 361 14.99 -7.81 27.12
C PHE A 361 14.13 -7.58 28.37
N GLN A 362 14.70 -7.95 29.52
CA GLN A 362 14.32 -7.39 30.82
C GLN A 362 14.85 -5.95 30.88
N GLU A 363 14.07 -5.03 31.44
CA GLU A 363 14.41 -3.61 31.58
C GLU A 363 15.68 -3.37 32.39
#